data_AF-A0A9Y2JI00-F1
#
_entry.id   AF-A0A9Y2JI00-F1
#
_cell.length_a   1.000
_cell.length_b   1.000
_cell.length_c   1.000
_cell.angle_alpha   90.00
_cell.angle_beta   90.00
_cell.angle_gamma   90.00
#
_symmetry.space_group_name_H-M   'P 1'
#
loop_
_entity.id
_entity.type
_entity.pdbx_description
1 polymer ?
#
loop_
_entity_poly.entity_id
_entity_poly.type
_entity_poly.pdbx_seq_one_letter_code
_entity_poly.pdbx_strand_id
1 'polypeptide(L)'
;MKPDPEFTEAAALRDYVETVARLLLVEPAASWSAVGTTSTAYIALSQRSPRHPGRLLMAQWTDGTGWCLALEPERGEAPLVLAAWPELGRPEPAVVARRVLTALGQTTGKTEPDMFPE
;
A
#
# COMPACT_ATOMS: atom_id res chain seq x y z
N MET A 1 -33.26 13.31 -3.99
CA MET A 1 -32.00 13.89 -3.45
C MET A 1 -30.85 13.18 -4.14
N LYS A 2 -29.98 13.86 -4.89
CA LYS A 2 -28.73 13.24 -5.35
C LYS A 2 -27.71 13.32 -4.20
N PRO A 3 -26.90 12.28 -3.96
CA PRO A 3 -25.85 12.36 -2.93
C PRO A 3 -24.85 13.47 -3.28
N ASP A 4 -24.24 14.02 -2.25
CA ASP A 4 -23.15 14.99 -2.38
C ASP A 4 -21.99 14.34 -3.19
N PRO A 5 -21.44 15.00 -4.22
CA PRO A 5 -20.33 14.46 -5.00
C PRO A 5 -19.10 14.13 -4.14
N GLU A 6 -18.79 14.88 -3.08
CA GLU A 6 -17.66 14.59 -2.20
C GLU A 6 -17.89 13.30 -1.40
N PHE A 7 -19.11 13.15 -0.87
CA PHE A 7 -19.53 11.91 -0.19
C PHE A 7 -19.49 10.70 -1.13
N THR A 8 -19.84 10.90 -2.41
CA THR A 8 -19.82 9.86 -3.43
C THR A 8 -18.39 9.42 -3.75
N GLU A 9 -17.46 10.37 -3.90
CA GLU A 9 -16.05 10.06 -4.18
C GLU A 9 -15.38 9.40 -2.96
N ALA A 10 -15.67 9.86 -1.74
CA ALA A 10 -15.16 9.23 -0.52
C ALA A 10 -15.63 7.78 -0.38
N ALA A 11 -16.90 7.50 -0.68
CA ALA A 11 -17.43 6.14 -0.69
C ALA A 11 -16.80 5.27 -1.78
N ALA A 12 -16.61 5.83 -3.00
CA ALA A 12 -15.98 5.12 -4.11
C ALA A 12 -14.50 4.81 -3.84
N LEU A 13 -13.76 5.74 -3.26
CA LEU A 13 -12.36 5.52 -2.86
C LEU A 13 -12.28 4.45 -1.76
N ARG A 14 -13.16 4.51 -0.75
CA ARG A 14 -13.20 3.48 0.29
C ARG A 14 -13.47 2.10 -0.30
N ASP A 15 -14.50 1.95 -1.13
CA ASP A 15 -14.85 0.66 -1.75
C ASP A 15 -13.70 0.10 -2.60
N TYR A 16 -13.03 0.97 -3.36
CA TYR A 16 -11.84 0.62 -4.12
C TYR A 16 -10.72 0.09 -3.21
N VAL A 17 -10.39 0.80 -2.14
CA VAL A 17 -9.30 0.45 -1.22
C VAL A 17 -9.62 -0.84 -0.46
N GLU A 18 -10.86 -1.01 0.01
CA GLU A 18 -11.30 -2.25 0.66
C GLU A 18 -11.23 -3.45 -0.30
N THR A 19 -11.53 -3.24 -1.58
CA THR A 19 -11.39 -4.29 -2.61
C THR A 19 -9.94 -4.70 -2.80
N VAL A 20 -9.00 -3.74 -2.83
CA VAL A 20 -7.56 -4.05 -2.85
C VAL A 20 -7.15 -4.80 -1.58
N ALA A 21 -7.61 -4.37 -0.40
CA ALA A 21 -7.30 -5.02 0.87
C ALA A 21 -7.74 -6.49 0.89
N ARG A 22 -8.97 -6.79 0.45
CA ARG A 22 -9.49 -8.17 0.33
C ARG A 22 -8.63 -9.02 -0.60
N LEU A 23 -8.19 -8.47 -1.74
CA LEU A 23 -7.33 -9.17 -2.69
C LEU A 23 -5.91 -9.41 -2.14
N LEU A 24 -5.47 -8.61 -1.17
CA LEU A 24 -4.23 -8.80 -0.41
C LEU A 24 -4.40 -9.72 0.79
N LEU A 25 -5.59 -10.28 1.00
CA LEU A 25 -5.97 -11.10 2.16
C LEU A 25 -5.84 -10.33 3.48
N VAL A 26 -6.15 -9.04 3.45
CA VAL A 26 -6.18 -8.14 4.59
C VAL A 26 -7.63 -7.76 4.89
N GLU A 27 -7.98 -7.71 6.18
CA GLU A 27 -9.30 -7.26 6.62
C GLU A 27 -9.54 -5.81 6.18
N PRO A 28 -10.73 -5.47 5.62
CA PRO A 28 -11.05 -4.10 5.21
C PRO A 28 -10.84 -3.04 6.31
N ALA A 29 -11.03 -3.42 7.58
CA ALA A 29 -10.82 -2.56 8.74
C ALA A 29 -9.35 -2.15 8.95
N ALA A 30 -8.39 -2.85 8.32
CA ALA A 30 -6.98 -2.48 8.31
C ALA A 30 -6.61 -1.52 7.16
N SER A 31 -7.63 -0.93 6.51
CA SER A 31 -7.46 0.07 5.48
C SER A 31 -8.15 1.38 5.86
N TRP A 32 -7.64 2.48 5.33
CA TRP A 32 -8.21 3.81 5.52
C TRP A 32 -8.03 4.64 4.25
N SER A 33 -8.95 5.56 4.03
CA SER A 33 -8.92 6.48 2.90
C SER A 33 -9.55 7.82 3.26
N ALA A 34 -9.05 8.90 2.68
CA ALA A 34 -9.64 10.22 2.76
C ALA A 34 -9.59 10.93 1.42
N VAL A 35 -10.65 11.68 1.12
CA VAL A 35 -10.72 12.62 0.00
C VAL A 35 -10.48 14.02 0.54
N GLY A 36 -9.75 14.84 -0.22
CA GLY A 36 -9.40 16.21 0.15
C GLY A 36 -8.67 16.89 -1.01
N THR A 37 -7.80 17.87 -0.72
CA THR A 37 -6.94 18.49 -1.74
C THR A 37 -6.03 17.46 -2.43
N THR A 38 -5.59 16.46 -1.67
CA THR A 38 -4.90 15.27 -2.16
C THR A 38 -5.62 14.09 -1.55
N SER A 39 -6.26 13.28 -2.38
CA SER A 39 -6.90 12.05 -1.93
C SER A 39 -5.81 11.03 -1.59
N THR A 40 -6.00 10.33 -0.47
CA THR A 40 -5.00 9.41 0.08
C THR A 40 -5.66 8.14 0.58
N ALA A 41 -4.92 7.04 0.54
CA ALA A 41 -5.32 5.79 1.15
C ALA A 41 -4.10 5.00 1.64
N TYR A 42 -4.32 4.16 2.65
CA TYR A 42 -3.34 3.16 3.06
C TYR A 42 -4.01 1.85 3.48
N ILE A 43 -3.25 0.75 3.37
CA ILE A 43 -3.61 -0.59 3.80
C ILE A 43 -2.45 -1.13 4.63
N ALA A 44 -2.69 -1.41 5.91
CA ALA A 44 -1.71 -2.06 6.76
C ALA A 44 -1.58 -3.54 6.37
N LEU A 45 -0.36 -4.01 6.17
CA LEU A 45 -0.07 -5.35 5.69
C LEU A 45 0.43 -6.23 6.83
N SER A 46 -0.16 -7.42 6.97
CA SER A 46 0.22 -8.42 7.99
C SER A 46 1.55 -9.12 7.69
N GLN A 47 2.06 -8.99 6.46
CA GLN A 47 3.30 -9.61 6.01
C GLN A 47 4.51 -8.95 6.66
N ARG A 48 5.49 -9.77 7.05
CA ARG A 48 6.76 -9.30 7.60
C ARG A 48 7.81 -9.21 6.49
N SER A 49 8.62 -8.16 6.52
CA SER A 49 9.80 -8.06 5.66
C SER A 49 10.99 -8.77 6.31
N PRO A 50 11.60 -9.78 5.69
CA PRO A 50 12.82 -10.40 6.22
C PRO A 50 14.00 -9.42 6.28
N ARG A 51 14.04 -8.43 5.37
CA ARG A 51 15.08 -7.38 5.34
C ARG A 51 14.90 -6.32 6.42
N HIS A 52 13.68 -6.19 6.97
CA HIS A 52 13.34 -5.21 8.01
C HIS A 52 12.57 -5.92 9.15
N PRO A 53 13.24 -6.78 9.93
CA PRO A 53 12.59 -7.55 10.97
C PRO A 53 11.94 -6.63 12.02
N GLY A 54 10.71 -6.96 12.41
CA GLY A 54 9.95 -6.20 13.41
C GLY A 54 9.24 -4.95 12.87
N ARG A 55 9.48 -4.55 11.62
CA ARG A 55 8.78 -3.44 10.97
C ARG A 55 7.54 -3.93 10.24
N LEU A 56 6.43 -3.21 10.42
CA LEU A 56 5.20 -3.45 9.67
C LEU A 56 5.33 -2.85 8.27
N LEU A 57 4.53 -3.37 7.33
CA LEU A 57 4.48 -2.91 5.96
C LEU A 57 3.13 -2.26 5.70
N MET A 58 3.10 -1.31 4.76
CA MET A 58 1.87 -0.72 4.28
C MET A 58 1.91 -0.51 2.77
N ALA A 59 0.77 -0.70 2.12
CA ALA A 59 0.54 -0.16 0.79
C ALA A 59 -0.11 1.22 0.95
N GLN A 60 0.46 2.26 0.37
CA GLN A 60 -0.08 3.62 0.40
C GLN A 60 -0.35 4.13 -1.01
N TRP A 61 -1.33 5.00 -1.15
CA TRP A 61 -1.72 5.63 -2.41
C TRP A 61 -2.00 7.11 -2.20
N THR A 62 -1.61 7.92 -3.18
CA THR A 62 -2.16 9.26 -3.35
C THR A 62 -2.55 9.48 -4.80
N ASP A 63 -3.53 10.35 -5.05
CA ASP A 63 -3.93 10.72 -6.42
C ASP A 63 -2.81 11.40 -7.24
N GLY A 64 -1.83 12.02 -6.56
CA GLY A 64 -0.68 12.66 -7.18
C GLY A 64 0.51 11.74 -7.47
N THR A 65 0.68 10.64 -6.72
CA THR A 65 1.88 9.78 -6.82
C THR A 65 1.60 8.31 -7.12
N GLY A 66 0.34 7.88 -7.07
CA GLY A 66 -0.03 6.48 -7.27
C GLY A 66 0.28 5.60 -6.06
N TRP A 67 0.31 4.28 -6.29
CA TRP A 67 0.52 3.29 -5.23
C TRP A 67 2.01 3.06 -4.96
N CYS A 68 2.36 2.82 -3.71
CA CYS A 68 3.66 2.28 -3.34
C CYS A 68 3.57 1.35 -2.12
N LEU A 69 4.54 0.44 -2.02
CA LEU A 69 4.79 -0.40 -0.85
C LEU A 69 5.86 0.28 -0.01
N ALA A 70 5.59 0.46 1.28
CA ALA A 70 6.50 1.11 2.21
C ALA A 70 6.56 0.37 3.55
N LEU A 71 7.57 0.65 4.35
CA LEU A 71 7.50 0.39 5.79
C LEU A 71 6.43 1.28 6.41
N GLU A 72 5.67 0.74 7.35
CA GLU A 72 4.82 1.55 8.21
C GLU A 72 5.73 2.48 9.04
N PRO A 73 5.52 3.80 8.97
CA PRO A 73 6.36 4.76 9.67
C PRO A 73 6.10 4.66 11.17
N GLU A 74 7.16 4.66 11.96
CA GLU A 74 7.04 4.97 13.39
C GLU A 74 6.80 6.48 13.56
N ARG A 75 6.27 6.91 14.72
CA ARG A 75 5.89 8.32 14.93
C ARG A 75 7.03 9.28 14.56
N GLY A 76 6.78 10.15 13.58
CA GLY A 76 7.71 11.19 13.13
C GLY A 76 8.73 10.74 12.08
N GLU A 77 8.69 9.48 11.63
CA GLU A 77 9.55 8.97 10.56
C GLU A 77 8.90 9.19 9.18
N ALA A 78 9.71 9.49 8.17
CA ALA A 78 9.27 9.45 6.78
C ALA A 78 9.05 7.99 6.34
N PRO A 79 8.00 7.68 5.54
CA PRO A 79 7.81 6.33 5.01
C PRO A 79 9.01 5.89 4.16
N LEU A 80 9.62 4.75 4.49
CA LEU A 80 10.63 4.13 3.65
C LEU A 80 9.94 3.34 2.53
N VAL A 81 9.98 3.88 1.30
CA VAL A 81 9.39 3.24 0.12
C VAL A 81 10.27 2.10 -0.38
N LEU A 82 9.69 0.91 -0.53
CA LEU A 82 10.34 -0.30 -1.02
C LEU A 82 10.08 -0.53 -2.52
N ALA A 83 8.89 -0.15 -2.99
CA ALA A 83 8.51 -0.21 -4.41
C ALA A 83 7.44 0.85 -4.70
N ALA A 84 7.50 1.50 -5.86
CA ALA A 84 6.51 2.49 -6.27
C ALA A 84 6.00 2.23 -7.68
N TRP A 85 4.71 2.51 -7.91
CA TRP A 85 4.04 2.39 -9.19
C TRP A 85 3.36 3.72 -9.51
N PRO A 86 4.13 4.71 -10.01
CA PRO A 86 3.60 6.02 -10.34
C PRO A 86 2.65 5.90 -11.51
N GLU A 87 1.39 6.22 -11.28
CA GLU A 87 0.33 6.13 -12.28
C GLU A 87 -0.75 7.15 -11.95
N LEU A 88 -1.28 7.83 -12.97
CA LEU A 88 -2.38 8.76 -12.79
C LEU A 88 -3.68 7.98 -12.60
N GLY A 89 -4.43 8.32 -11.54
CA GLY A 89 -5.72 7.69 -11.24
C GLY A 89 -5.60 6.36 -10.49
N ARG A 90 -6.68 5.56 -10.57
CA ARG A 90 -6.83 4.29 -9.85
C ARG A 90 -6.75 3.12 -10.83
N PRO A 91 -5.64 2.35 -10.83
CA PRO A 91 -5.57 1.10 -11.60
C PRO A 91 -6.62 0.10 -11.10
N GLU A 92 -6.98 -0.91 -11.88
CA GLU A 92 -7.86 -1.98 -11.39
C GLU A 92 -7.33 -2.60 -10.08
N PRO A 93 -8.20 -2.90 -9.08
CA PRO A 93 -7.76 -3.42 -7.79
C PRO A 93 -6.86 -4.67 -7.88
N ALA A 94 -7.14 -5.56 -8.83
CA ALA A 94 -6.34 -6.77 -9.07
C ALA A 94 -4.93 -6.47 -9.56
N VAL A 95 -4.74 -5.40 -10.34
CA VAL A 95 -3.41 -4.97 -10.80
C VAL A 95 -2.57 -4.48 -9.63
N VAL A 96 -3.17 -3.69 -8.74
CA VAL A 96 -2.51 -3.20 -7.52
C VAL A 96 -2.14 -4.36 -6.60
N ALA A 97 -3.08 -5.26 -6.31
CA ALA A 97 -2.84 -6.40 -5.45
C ALA A 97 -1.70 -7.29 -5.96
N ARG A 98 -1.70 -7.59 -7.27
CA ARG A 98 -0.62 -8.37 -7.90
C ARG A 98 0.74 -7.66 -7.78
N ARG A 99 0.79 -6.35 -8.02
CA ARG A 99 2.04 -5.56 -7.91
C ARG A 99 2.60 -5.62 -6.48
N VAL A 100 1.74 -5.44 -5.47
CA VAL A 100 2.11 -5.52 -4.06
C VAL A 100 2.60 -6.93 -3.68
N LEU A 101 1.86 -7.98 -4.04
CA LEU A 101 2.25 -9.37 -3.75
C LEU A 101 3.59 -9.75 -4.41
N THR A 102 3.82 -9.33 -5.64
CA THR A 102 5.11 -9.53 -6.32
C THR A 102 6.25 -8.82 -5.59
N ALA A 103 6.06 -7.57 -5.17
CA ALA A 103 7.07 -6.83 -4.42
C ALA A 103 7.36 -7.45 -3.05
N LEU A 104 6.34 -7.98 -2.37
CA LEU A 104 6.48 -8.74 -1.13
C LEU A 104 7.32 -10.01 -1.34
N GLY A 105 7.07 -10.77 -2.41
CA GLY A 105 7.88 -11.93 -2.79
C GLY A 105 9.35 -11.58 -3.04
N GLN A 106 9.62 -10.44 -3.69
CA GLN A 106 10.99 -9.97 -3.94
C GLN A 106 11.70 -9.49 -2.68
N THR A 107 10.96 -8.97 -1.69
CA THR A 107 11.55 -8.61 -0.38
C THR A 107 11.93 -9.85 0.42
N THR A 108 11.22 -10.97 0.24
CA THR A 108 11.56 -12.25 0.88
C THR A 108 12.73 -13.00 0.23
N GLY A 109 13.02 -12.76 -1.06
CA GLY A 109 13.94 -13.58 -1.85
C GLY A 109 15.38 -13.10 -2.00
N LYS A 110 15.80 -11.99 -1.39
CA LYS A 110 17.22 -11.54 -1.41
C LYS A 110 17.82 -11.66 -0.01
N THR A 111 18.07 -12.89 0.39
CA THR A 111 19.21 -13.22 1.25
C THR A 111 20.36 -13.49 0.29
N GLU A 112 21.17 -12.46 0.00
CA GLU A 112 22.49 -12.75 -0.57
C GLU A 112 23.36 -13.31 0.57
N PRO A 113 24.07 -14.43 0.36
CA PRO A 113 24.91 -15.06 1.36
C PRO A 113 26.19 -14.24 1.59
N ASP A 114 26.72 -14.33 2.82
CA ASP A 114 28.00 -13.79 3.28
C ASP A 114 29.07 -13.79 2.18
N MET A 115 29.51 -12.60 1.80
CA MET A 115 30.78 -12.42 1.10
C MET A 115 31.81 -11.95 2.12
N PHE A 116 32.34 -12.89 2.90
CA PHE A 116 33.67 -12.77 3.50
C PHE A 116 34.54 -13.87 2.90
N PRO A 117 35.43 -13.56 1.93
CA PRO A 117 36.60 -14.41 1.71
C PRO A 117 37.65 -14.11 2.79
N GLU A 118 38.28 -15.16 3.30
CA GLU A 118 39.51 -15.11 4.12
C GLU A 118 40.67 -14.45 3.37
#